data_AF-A0A5C3NKN1-F1
#
_entry.id   AF-A0A5C3NKN1-F1
#
_cell.length_a   1.000
_cell.length_b   1.000
_cell.length_c   1.000
_cell.angle_alpha   90.00
_cell.angle_beta   90.00
_cell.angle_gamma   90.00
#
_symmetry.space_group_name_H-M   'P 1'
#
loop_
_entity.id
_entity.type
_entity.pdbx_description
1 polymer ?
#
loop_
_entity_poly.entity_id
_entity_poly.type
_entity_poly.pdbx_seq_one_letter_code
_entity_poly.pdbx_strand_id
1 'polypeptide(L)'
;MPLLREYDDPKLATVGEAMELFRQMFEGLQFMHEHHVAHRDISKLNVMMDSQPILPDSFHPQSPEMSRDMKRWLTPRSRTAHPVKYYITDFGLSTRYSAEETNPLEIPIFGGDRTVPEFQQDRTIPRNPFHTDIYYMGNFIRQYFMQEYTNFTFMEPLIATMVQDDPSKRPTMDDVVTSFKEILSKLSSWKLRERLVERKDNVAVNFLKDLHHISFRTVPFLLTRRPALPTPKA
;
A
#
# COMPACT_ATOMS: atom_id res chain seq x y z
N MET A 1 11.68 9.04 14.64
CA MET A 1 10.97 7.97 13.92
C MET A 1 11.55 6.63 14.33
N PRO A 2 10.72 5.57 14.52
CA PRO A 2 11.24 4.21 14.67
C PRO A 2 12.02 3.79 13.41
N LEU A 3 12.86 2.77 13.52
CA LEU A 3 13.50 2.17 12.36
C LEU A 3 12.42 1.48 11.53
N LEU A 4 12.04 2.11 10.41
CA LEU A 4 11.00 1.60 9.52
C LEU A 4 11.54 0.49 8.63
N ARG A 5 10.65 -0.42 8.25
CA ARG A 5 10.90 -1.51 7.31
C ARG A 5 10.05 -1.32 6.06
N GLU A 6 10.46 -1.89 4.94
CA GLU A 6 9.64 -1.91 3.72
C GLU A 6 8.27 -2.56 3.99
N TYR A 7 7.22 -2.02 3.36
CA TYR A 7 5.84 -2.41 3.63
C TYR A 7 5.56 -3.91 3.36
N ASP A 8 6.24 -4.50 2.39
CA ASP A 8 6.10 -5.88 1.93
C ASP A 8 7.25 -6.79 2.38
N ASP A 9 8.03 -6.38 3.38
CA ASP A 9 9.05 -7.23 3.99
C ASP A 9 8.73 -7.47 5.48
N PRO A 10 8.27 -8.66 5.90
CA PRO A 10 8.01 -9.85 5.06
C PRO A 10 6.80 -9.63 4.14
N LYS A 11 6.58 -10.48 3.13
CA LYS A 11 5.43 -10.33 2.22
C LYS A 11 4.08 -10.30 2.96
N LEU A 12 3.14 -9.53 2.44
CA LEU A 12 1.75 -9.60 2.87
C LEU A 12 1.19 -10.98 2.53
N ALA A 13 0.44 -11.57 3.45
CA ALA A 13 -0.02 -12.94 3.34
C ALA A 13 -1.49 -13.05 2.93
N THR A 14 -2.33 -12.08 3.32
CA THR A 14 -3.77 -12.12 3.08
C THR A 14 -4.27 -10.88 2.35
N VAL A 15 -5.44 -11.03 1.71
CA VAL A 15 -6.18 -9.89 1.15
C VAL A 15 -6.44 -8.84 2.24
N GLY A 16 -6.78 -9.24 3.46
CA GLY A 16 -7.02 -8.33 4.57
C GLY A 16 -5.79 -7.54 5.00
N GLU A 17 -4.60 -8.16 5.03
CA GLU A 17 -3.35 -7.42 5.29
C GLU A 17 -3.11 -6.35 4.21
N ALA A 18 -3.40 -6.64 2.93
CA ALA A 18 -3.29 -5.68 1.82
C ALA A 18 -4.37 -4.58 1.85
N MET A 19 -5.62 -4.93 2.17
CA MET A 19 -6.69 -3.96 2.31
C MET A 19 -6.43 -2.99 3.46
N GLU A 20 -5.82 -3.45 4.56
CA GLU A 20 -5.43 -2.57 5.65
C GLU A 20 -4.29 -1.61 5.25
N LEU A 21 -3.31 -2.09 4.46
CA LEU A 21 -2.32 -1.22 3.84
C LEU A 21 -2.99 -0.15 2.98
N PHE A 22 -3.86 -0.54 2.04
CA PHE A 22 -4.53 0.40 1.14
C PHE A 22 -5.34 1.45 1.91
N ARG A 23 -6.05 1.03 2.96
CA ARG A 23 -6.79 1.94 3.84
C ARG A 23 -5.88 3.02 4.43
N GLN A 24 -4.77 2.62 5.07
CA GLN A 24 -3.83 3.56 5.69
C GLN A 24 -3.15 4.46 4.66
N MET A 25 -2.83 3.95 3.47
CA MET A 25 -2.22 4.73 2.40
C MET A 25 -3.17 5.76 1.80
N PHE A 26 -4.43 5.39 1.55
CA PHE A 26 -5.45 6.31 1.06
C PHE A 26 -5.79 7.39 2.08
N GLU A 27 -5.99 7.02 3.35
CA GLU A 27 -6.24 7.99 4.42
C GLU A 27 -5.03 8.90 4.66
N GLY A 28 -3.81 8.36 4.58
CA GLY A 28 -2.59 9.15 4.70
C GLY A 28 -2.44 10.18 3.58
N LEU A 29 -2.73 9.80 2.34
CA LEU A 29 -2.68 10.72 1.20
C LEU A 29 -3.85 11.73 1.23
N GLN A 30 -5.05 11.29 1.62
CA GLN A 30 -6.19 12.20 1.85
C GLN A 30 -5.82 13.28 2.86
N PHE A 31 -5.24 12.90 4.00
CA PHE A 31 -4.78 13.84 5.02
C PHE A 31 -3.76 14.85 4.45
N MET A 32 -2.81 14.40 3.63
CA MET A 32 -1.86 15.32 2.97
C MET A 32 -2.58 16.32 2.07
N HIS A 33 -3.51 15.85 1.24
CA HIS A 33 -4.27 16.68 0.30
C HIS A 33 -5.16 17.69 1.05
N GLU A 34 -5.83 17.29 2.13
CA GLU A 34 -6.59 18.21 3.02
C GLU A 34 -5.71 19.32 3.62
N HIS A 35 -4.42 19.04 3.85
CA HIS A 35 -3.45 20.00 4.36
C HIS A 35 -2.69 20.73 3.24
N HIS A 36 -3.16 20.61 1.99
CA HIS A 36 -2.58 21.23 0.80
C HIS A 36 -1.13 20.81 0.55
N VAL A 37 -0.79 19.56 0.88
CA VAL A 37 0.53 18.96 0.64
C VAL A 37 0.40 17.94 -0.48
N ALA A 38 1.20 18.10 -1.54
CA ALA A 38 1.40 17.07 -2.54
C ALA A 38 2.72 16.33 -2.27
N HIS A 39 2.69 15.01 -2.27
CA HIS A 39 3.85 14.16 -2.00
C HIS A 39 4.84 14.16 -3.16
N ARG A 40 4.33 14.03 -4.39
CA ARG A 40 5.03 14.07 -5.68
C ARG A 40 5.97 12.90 -5.98
N ASP A 41 6.13 11.95 -5.05
CA ASP A 41 6.95 10.74 -5.27
C ASP A 41 6.44 9.49 -4.55
N ILE A 42 5.14 9.18 -4.68
CA ILE A 42 4.59 7.97 -4.06
C ILE A 42 5.01 6.75 -4.91
N SER A 43 5.88 5.92 -4.36
CA SER A 43 6.36 4.69 -5.01
C SER A 43 6.61 3.61 -3.96
N LYS A 44 6.82 2.35 -4.40
CA LYS A 44 7.08 1.23 -3.47
C LYS A 44 8.23 1.46 -2.49
N LEU A 45 9.21 2.28 -2.86
CA LEU A 45 10.40 2.58 -2.04
C LEU A 45 10.06 3.55 -0.90
N ASN A 46 8.98 4.31 -1.05
CA ASN A 46 8.54 5.35 -0.13
C ASN A 46 7.35 4.89 0.73
N VAL A 47 6.95 3.62 0.61
CA VAL A 47 5.94 2.99 1.48
C VAL A 47 6.63 2.10 2.50
N MET A 48 6.55 2.49 3.75
CA MET A 48 7.24 1.84 4.85
C MET A 48 6.25 1.40 5.94
N MET A 49 6.70 0.61 6.90
CA MET A 49 5.92 0.20 8.07
C MET A 49 6.73 0.27 9.36
N ASP A 50 6.04 0.52 10.47
CA ASP A 50 6.55 0.21 11.79
C ASP A 50 6.48 -1.31 12.02
N SER A 51 7.66 -1.93 12.02
CA SER A 51 7.80 -3.38 12.19
C SER A 51 7.78 -3.85 13.64
N GLN A 52 7.77 -2.94 14.62
CA GLN A 52 7.83 -3.30 16.05
C GLN A 52 6.74 -4.31 16.48
N PRO A 53 5.49 -4.24 15.98
CA PRO A 53 4.48 -5.26 16.27
C PRO A 53 4.83 -6.66 15.77
N ILE A 54 5.51 -6.81 14.64
CA ILE A 54 5.89 -8.11 14.09
C ILE A 54 7.31 -8.55 14.50
N LEU A 55 8.17 -7.60 14.89
CA LEU A 55 9.55 -7.77 15.30
C LEU A 55 9.84 -6.94 16.56
N PRO A 56 9.38 -7.38 17.76
CA PRO A 56 9.54 -6.61 19.00
C PRO A 56 10.99 -6.30 19.38
N ASP A 57 11.94 -7.16 19.01
CA ASP A 57 13.38 -6.95 19.26
C ASP A 57 14.08 -6.15 18.14
N SER A 58 13.31 -5.61 17.19
CA SER A 58 13.79 -4.91 15.99
C SER A 58 14.68 -5.80 15.09
N PHE A 59 15.14 -5.23 13.99
CA PHE A 59 16.06 -5.83 13.02
C PHE A 59 17.33 -5.01 12.82
N HIS A 60 18.33 -5.60 12.15
CA HIS A 60 19.56 -4.93 11.75
C HIS A 60 19.34 -4.06 10.49
N PRO A 61 19.70 -2.76 10.49
CA PRO A 61 19.40 -1.86 9.37
C PRO A 61 19.99 -2.27 8.01
N GLN A 62 21.17 -2.89 7.99
CA GLN A 62 21.83 -3.35 6.76
C GLN A 62 21.59 -4.84 6.46
N SER A 63 20.93 -5.55 7.37
CA SER A 63 20.65 -6.97 7.21
C SER A 63 19.29 -7.27 7.83
N PRO A 64 18.19 -6.88 7.17
CA PRO A 64 16.85 -6.90 7.78
C PRO A 64 16.40 -8.27 8.28
N GLU A 65 17.00 -9.34 7.79
CA GLU A 65 16.72 -10.72 8.22
C GLU A 65 17.39 -11.11 9.55
N MET A 66 18.23 -10.25 10.13
CA MET A 66 19.04 -10.53 11.30
C MET A 66 18.68 -9.64 12.49
N SER A 67 18.92 -10.15 13.70
CA SER A 67 18.91 -9.34 14.93
C SER A 67 19.94 -8.21 14.86
N ARG A 68 19.72 -7.14 15.65
CA ARG A 68 20.63 -5.98 15.70
C ARG A 68 22.09 -6.32 16.02
N ASP A 69 22.35 -7.41 16.74
CA ASP A 69 23.69 -7.88 17.06
C ASP A 69 24.24 -8.91 16.04
N MET A 70 23.51 -9.15 14.95
CA MET A 70 23.85 -10.08 13.87
C MET A 70 24.00 -11.55 14.31
N LYS A 71 23.45 -11.95 15.46
CA LYS A 71 23.62 -13.31 16.01
C LYS A 71 22.53 -14.29 15.61
N ARG A 72 21.33 -13.84 15.25
CA ARG A 72 20.21 -14.71 14.90
C ARG A 72 19.42 -14.21 13.71
N TRP A 73 18.89 -15.17 12.95
CA TRP A 73 17.85 -14.94 11.96
C TRP A 73 16.53 -14.58 12.66
N LEU A 74 15.81 -13.62 12.11
CA LEU A 74 14.53 -13.18 12.62
C LEU A 74 13.40 -14.02 12.04
N THR A 75 12.36 -14.22 12.84
CA THR A 75 11.12 -14.86 12.40
C THR A 75 9.98 -13.89 12.69
N PRO A 76 9.59 -13.05 11.72
CA PRO A 76 8.54 -12.06 11.91
C PRO A 76 7.22 -12.73 12.32
N ARG A 77 6.51 -12.11 13.26
CA ARG A 77 5.13 -12.50 13.59
C ARG A 77 4.19 -12.10 12.46
N SER A 78 3.02 -12.74 12.39
CA SER A 78 2.00 -12.38 11.39
C SER A 78 1.42 -10.99 11.63
N ARG A 79 1.31 -10.18 10.57
CA ARG A 79 0.58 -8.89 10.58
C ARG A 79 -0.90 -9.08 10.92
N THR A 80 -1.52 -10.20 10.51
CA THR A 80 -2.89 -10.54 10.92
C THR A 80 -3.07 -10.60 12.44
N ALA A 81 -2.09 -11.17 13.15
CA ALA A 81 -2.13 -11.27 14.61
C ALA A 81 -1.57 -10.03 15.32
N HIS A 82 -0.63 -9.33 14.68
CA HIS A 82 0.06 -8.14 15.17
C HIS A 82 0.01 -7.04 14.10
N PRO A 83 -1.13 -6.33 13.99
CA PRO A 83 -1.30 -5.21 13.09
C PRO A 83 -0.14 -4.21 13.12
N VAL A 84 0.22 -3.68 11.95
CA VAL A 84 1.29 -2.69 11.78
C VAL A 84 0.74 -1.36 11.28
N LYS A 85 1.46 -0.27 11.56
CA LYS A 85 1.20 1.06 11.01
C LYS A 85 2.08 1.26 9.76
N TYR A 86 1.51 1.74 8.68
CA TYR A 86 2.19 2.07 7.44
C TYR A 86 2.41 3.58 7.32
N TYR A 87 3.47 3.96 6.61
CA TYR A 87 3.91 5.34 6.47
C TYR A 87 4.29 5.63 5.03
N ILE A 88 3.79 6.73 4.50
CA ILE A 88 4.35 7.40 3.32
C ILE A 88 5.57 8.19 3.81
N THR A 89 6.70 7.98 3.16
CA THR A 89 8.00 8.55 3.55
C THR A 89 8.68 9.23 2.37
N ASP A 90 9.80 9.90 2.65
CA ASP A 90 10.57 10.69 1.68
C ASP A 90 9.80 11.88 1.07
N PHE A 91 9.72 12.93 1.88
CA PHE A 91 9.11 14.20 1.48
C PHE A 91 10.07 15.12 0.72
N GLY A 92 11.17 14.58 0.17
CA GLY A 92 12.20 15.37 -0.51
C GLY A 92 11.70 16.13 -1.74
N LEU A 93 10.67 15.62 -2.40
CA LEU A 93 10.01 16.27 -3.54
C LEU A 93 8.66 16.92 -3.18
N SER A 94 8.22 16.79 -1.93
CA SER A 94 6.91 17.26 -1.53
C SER A 94 6.84 18.79 -1.47
N THR A 95 5.65 19.32 -1.67
CA THR A 95 5.43 20.77 -1.64
C THR A 95 4.10 21.06 -0.96
N ARG A 96 4.10 22.09 -0.10
CA ARG A 96 2.89 22.60 0.53
C ARG A 96 2.44 23.87 -0.18
N TYR A 97 1.19 23.88 -0.60
CA TYR A 97 0.55 24.98 -1.31
C TYR A 97 -0.27 25.85 -0.35
N SER A 98 -0.58 27.07 -0.80
CA SER A 98 -1.52 27.93 -0.09
C SER A 98 -2.92 27.33 -0.17
N ALA A 99 -3.73 27.47 0.89
CA ALA A 99 -5.13 27.07 0.87
C ALA A 99 -5.97 27.89 -0.14
N GLU A 100 -5.48 29.06 -0.55
CA GLU A 100 -6.10 29.90 -1.57
C GLU A 100 -5.83 29.38 -2.99
N GLU A 101 -4.80 28.56 -3.18
CA GLU A 101 -4.41 28.00 -4.47
C GLU A 101 -5.09 26.65 -4.69
N THR A 102 -6.27 26.67 -5.30
CA THR A 102 -7.10 25.47 -5.51
C THR A 102 -6.61 24.57 -6.64
N ASN A 103 -5.75 25.08 -7.54
CA ASN A 103 -5.21 24.34 -8.66
C ASN A 103 -3.73 24.69 -8.90
N PRO A 104 -2.82 24.30 -7.97
CA PRO A 104 -1.41 24.60 -8.12
C PRO A 104 -0.84 23.89 -9.33
N LEU A 105 0.17 24.50 -9.95
CA LEU A 105 0.84 23.98 -11.13
C LEU A 105 2.35 23.93 -10.88
N GLU A 106 2.93 22.74 -11.07
CA GLU A 106 4.35 22.50 -10.86
C GLU A 106 4.99 21.84 -12.07
N ILE A 107 6.27 22.17 -12.30
CA ILE A 107 7.07 21.45 -13.29
C ILE A 107 7.26 20.01 -12.81
N PRO A 108 6.98 19.00 -13.66
CA PRO A 108 7.20 17.60 -13.33
C PRO A 108 8.63 17.30 -12.87
N ILE A 109 8.76 16.53 -11.80
CA ILE A 109 10.02 15.94 -11.35
C ILE A 109 9.87 14.42 -11.42
N PHE A 110 10.87 13.74 -11.99
CA PHE A 110 10.86 12.28 -12.08
C PHE A 110 11.33 11.68 -10.76
N GLY A 111 10.39 11.15 -10.00
CA GLY A 111 10.64 10.33 -8.83
C GLY A 111 10.85 8.85 -9.17
N GLY A 112 10.50 7.98 -8.22
CA GLY A 112 10.59 6.53 -8.32
C GLY A 112 9.68 5.93 -9.38
N ASP A 113 8.47 6.47 -9.57
CA ASP A 113 7.57 6.06 -10.64
C ASP A 113 7.66 7.02 -11.85
N ARG A 114 7.95 6.43 -13.01
CA ARG A 114 8.21 7.12 -14.28
C ARG A 114 7.11 6.90 -15.31
N THR A 115 5.97 6.30 -14.95
CA THR A 115 4.91 5.95 -15.90
C THR A 115 3.77 6.96 -15.98
N VAL A 116 3.87 8.09 -15.27
CA VAL A 116 2.87 9.19 -15.32
C VAL A 116 2.66 9.64 -16.78
N PRO A 117 1.46 9.50 -17.36
CA PRO A 117 1.21 9.70 -18.78
C PRO A 117 1.50 11.13 -19.25
N GLU A 118 1.03 12.12 -18.50
CA GLU A 118 1.18 13.54 -18.83
C GLU A 118 2.65 14.02 -18.78
N PHE A 119 3.51 13.31 -18.05
CA PHE A 119 4.96 13.59 -18.00
C PHE A 119 5.72 12.99 -19.18
N GLN A 120 5.15 11.98 -19.86
CA GLN A 120 5.73 11.43 -21.09
C GLN A 120 5.45 12.32 -22.29
N GLN A 121 4.33 13.06 -22.28
CA GLN A 121 3.94 13.95 -23.37
C GLN A 121 4.82 15.19 -23.42
N ASP A 122 4.93 15.93 -22.31
CA ASP A 122 5.77 17.11 -22.19
C ASP A 122 6.19 17.32 -20.72
N ARG A 123 7.50 17.48 -20.51
CA ARG A 123 8.12 17.61 -19.20
C ARG A 123 8.28 19.06 -18.73
N THR A 124 8.05 20.00 -19.63
CA THR A 124 8.18 21.43 -19.37
C THR A 124 6.84 22.08 -19.05
N ILE A 125 5.73 21.38 -19.30
CA ILE A 125 4.39 21.88 -19.00
C ILE A 125 4.08 21.62 -17.52
N PRO A 126 3.77 22.67 -16.74
CA PRO A 126 3.32 22.53 -15.37
C PRO A 126 2.06 21.66 -15.24
N ARG A 127 2.01 20.78 -14.24
CA ARG A 127 0.89 19.89 -13.94
C ARG A 127 0.44 20.08 -12.50
N ASN A 128 -0.83 19.79 -12.23
CA ASN A 128 -1.31 19.78 -10.87
C ASN A 128 -0.81 18.53 -10.13
N PRO A 129 -0.02 18.69 -9.07
CA PRO A 129 0.67 17.59 -8.39
C PRO A 129 -0.27 16.67 -7.61
N PHE A 130 -1.45 17.16 -7.20
CA PHE A 130 -2.44 16.33 -6.50
C PHE A 130 -2.98 15.23 -7.42
N HIS A 131 -3.27 15.54 -8.68
CA HIS A 131 -3.67 14.53 -9.67
C HIS A 131 -2.54 13.54 -9.95
N THR A 132 -1.28 13.98 -9.88
CA THR A 132 -0.12 13.09 -10.02
C THR A 132 -0.01 12.14 -8.83
N ASP A 133 -0.21 12.61 -7.60
CA ASP A 133 -0.23 11.75 -6.40
C ASP A 133 -1.31 10.67 -6.47
N ILE A 134 -2.51 11.01 -6.95
CA ILE A 134 -3.61 10.06 -7.15
C ILE A 134 -3.20 8.97 -8.15
N TYR A 135 -2.55 9.36 -9.26
CA TYR A 135 -2.01 8.40 -10.22
C TYR A 135 -0.96 7.51 -9.57
N TYR A 136 0.00 8.08 -8.85
CA TYR A 136 1.07 7.32 -8.21
C TYR A 136 0.52 6.30 -7.21
N MET A 137 -0.44 6.69 -6.37
CA MET A 137 -1.10 5.79 -5.43
C MET A 137 -1.86 4.67 -6.15
N GLY A 138 -2.63 5.01 -7.18
CA GLY A 138 -3.36 4.02 -7.97
C GLY A 138 -2.43 3.06 -8.71
N ASN A 139 -1.33 3.59 -9.26
CA ASN A 139 -0.36 2.81 -10.01
C ASN A 139 0.49 1.90 -9.12
N PHE A 140 0.79 2.33 -7.89
CA PHE A 140 1.40 1.48 -6.87
C PHE A 140 0.55 0.22 -6.65
N ILE A 141 -0.76 0.36 -6.46
CA ILE A 141 -1.67 -0.79 -6.29
C ILE A 141 -1.78 -1.60 -7.60
N ARG A 142 -1.87 -0.92 -8.76
CA ARG A 142 -1.95 -1.58 -10.07
C ARG A 142 -0.75 -2.50 -10.32
N GLN A 143 0.47 -1.97 -10.13
CA GLN A 143 1.71 -2.69 -10.44
C GLN A 143 2.04 -3.75 -9.39
N TYR A 144 2.04 -3.39 -8.11
CA TYR A 144 2.58 -4.27 -7.07
C TYR A 144 1.54 -5.21 -6.46
N PHE A 145 0.25 -5.03 -6.78
CA PHE A 145 -0.81 -5.92 -6.31
C PHE A 145 -1.64 -6.53 -7.43
N MET A 146 -2.26 -5.73 -8.31
CA MET A 146 -3.19 -6.26 -9.31
C MET A 146 -2.47 -7.05 -10.43
N GLN A 147 -1.28 -6.62 -10.82
CA GLN A 147 -0.44 -7.33 -11.79
C GLN A 147 0.30 -8.52 -11.17
N GLU A 148 0.57 -8.50 -9.86
CA GLU A 148 1.27 -9.61 -9.18
C GLU A 148 0.33 -10.71 -8.67
N TYR A 149 -0.90 -10.36 -8.28
CA TYR A 149 -1.85 -11.29 -7.67
C TYR A 149 -3.18 -11.36 -8.44
N THR A 150 -3.81 -12.54 -8.44
CA THR A 150 -5.07 -12.77 -9.17
C THR A 150 -6.31 -12.29 -8.42
N ASN A 151 -6.22 -12.12 -7.10
CA ASN A 151 -7.38 -12.04 -6.23
C ASN A 151 -7.84 -10.60 -5.87
N PHE A 152 -7.37 -9.58 -6.59
CA PHE A 152 -7.74 -8.16 -6.43
C PHE A 152 -8.63 -7.59 -7.55
N THR A 153 -9.30 -8.42 -8.34
CA THR A 153 -10.19 -7.94 -9.43
C THR A 153 -11.28 -6.98 -8.95
N PHE A 154 -11.74 -7.11 -7.71
CA PHE A 154 -12.73 -6.20 -7.11
C PHE A 154 -12.22 -4.76 -6.90
N MET A 155 -10.89 -4.53 -6.91
CA MET A 155 -10.29 -3.19 -6.84
C MET A 155 -10.22 -2.49 -8.20
N GLU A 156 -10.36 -3.24 -9.29
CA GLU A 156 -10.16 -2.73 -10.65
C GLU A 156 -11.00 -1.49 -10.97
N PRO A 157 -12.31 -1.41 -10.62
CA PRO A 157 -13.09 -0.22 -10.91
C PRO A 157 -12.53 1.05 -10.25
N LEU A 158 -12.07 0.97 -9.01
CA LEU A 158 -11.47 2.11 -8.31
C LEU A 158 -10.11 2.46 -8.92
N ILE A 159 -9.21 1.49 -9.05
CA ILE A 159 -7.85 1.75 -9.54
C ILE A 159 -7.87 2.28 -10.98
N ALA A 160 -8.78 1.81 -11.83
CA ALA A 160 -8.93 2.32 -13.20
C ALA A 160 -9.30 3.81 -13.25
N THR A 161 -10.02 4.34 -12.26
CA THR A 161 -10.32 5.79 -12.17
C THR A 161 -9.12 6.60 -11.70
N MET A 162 -8.30 6.05 -10.79
CA MET A 162 -7.11 6.72 -10.26
C MET A 162 -5.99 6.84 -11.31
N VAL A 163 -5.85 5.84 -12.18
CA VAL A 163 -4.77 5.76 -13.17
C VAL A 163 -5.17 6.24 -14.57
N GLN A 164 -6.18 7.11 -14.67
CA GLN A 164 -6.61 7.72 -15.93
C GLN A 164 -5.46 8.54 -16.55
N ASP A 165 -5.32 8.43 -17.87
CA ASP A 165 -4.31 9.18 -18.62
C ASP A 165 -4.56 10.68 -18.59
N ASP A 166 -5.83 11.08 -18.62
CA ASP A 166 -6.26 12.46 -18.42
C ASP A 166 -6.29 12.78 -16.92
N PRO A 167 -5.40 13.67 -16.41
CA PRO A 167 -5.34 14.01 -14.99
C PRO A 167 -6.66 14.56 -14.45
N SER A 168 -7.42 15.29 -15.27
CA SER A 168 -8.68 15.91 -14.85
C SER A 168 -9.81 14.93 -14.60
N LYS A 169 -9.68 13.68 -15.08
CA LYS A 169 -10.64 12.60 -14.86
C LYS A 169 -10.34 11.76 -13.62
N ARG A 170 -9.22 12.01 -12.96
CA ARG A 170 -8.85 11.30 -11.74
C ARG A 170 -9.74 11.79 -10.58
N PRO A 171 -10.22 10.90 -9.71
CA PRO A 171 -11.04 11.26 -8.55
C PRO A 171 -10.24 12.05 -7.52
N THR A 172 -10.91 12.80 -6.65
CA THR A 172 -10.26 13.37 -5.46
C THR A 172 -9.92 12.27 -4.44
N MET A 173 -9.05 12.54 -3.47
CA MET A 173 -8.79 11.57 -2.42
C MET A 173 -10.00 11.30 -1.51
N ASP A 174 -10.93 12.25 -1.37
CA ASP A 174 -12.21 12.04 -0.67
C ASP A 174 -13.08 11.00 -1.41
N ASP A 175 -13.16 11.11 -2.73
CA ASP A 175 -13.88 10.16 -3.58
C ASP A 175 -13.22 8.77 -3.54
N VAL A 176 -11.88 8.72 -3.55
CA VAL A 176 -11.10 7.47 -3.46
C VAL A 176 -11.36 6.77 -2.14
N VAL A 177 -11.25 7.50 -1.01
CA VAL A 177 -11.47 6.93 0.33
C VAL A 177 -12.93 6.47 0.49
N THR A 178 -13.89 7.23 -0.04
CA THR A 178 -15.31 6.86 -0.03
C THR A 178 -15.56 5.58 -0.83
N SER A 179 -15.10 5.54 -2.08
CA SER A 179 -15.22 4.37 -2.96
C SER A 179 -14.53 3.14 -2.37
N PHE A 180 -13.36 3.32 -1.75
CA PHE A 180 -12.63 2.24 -1.09
C PHE A 180 -13.41 1.68 0.11
N LYS A 181 -14.00 2.54 0.95
CA LYS A 181 -14.85 2.12 2.08
C LYS A 181 -16.04 1.28 1.60
N GLU A 182 -16.68 1.66 0.50
CA GLU A 182 -17.77 0.89 -0.10
C GLU A 182 -17.32 -0.47 -0.65
N ILE A 183 -16.15 -0.54 -1.27
CA ILE A 183 -15.56 -1.81 -1.71
C ILE A 183 -15.31 -2.70 -0.49
N LEU A 184 -14.64 -2.17 0.53
CA LEU A 184 -14.30 -2.88 1.74
C LEU A 184 -15.54 -3.41 2.48
N SER A 185 -16.63 -2.64 2.54
CA SER A 185 -17.88 -3.06 3.20
C SER A 185 -18.59 -4.22 2.51
N LYS A 186 -18.31 -4.44 1.21
CA LYS A 186 -18.88 -5.55 0.41
C LYS A 186 -18.05 -6.83 0.52
N LEU A 187 -16.84 -6.79 1.07
CA LEU A 187 -15.98 -7.96 1.21
C LEU A 187 -16.36 -8.80 2.43
N SER A 188 -16.47 -10.12 2.22
CA SER A 188 -16.68 -11.06 3.31
C SER A 188 -15.40 -11.25 4.14
N SER A 189 -15.56 -11.64 5.41
CA SER A 189 -14.44 -12.06 6.27
C SER A 189 -13.63 -13.19 5.66
N TRP A 190 -14.26 -14.09 4.90
CA TRP A 190 -13.58 -15.15 4.16
C TRP A 190 -12.71 -14.60 3.05
N LYS A 191 -13.23 -13.65 2.25
CA LYS A 191 -12.46 -12.99 1.19
C LYS A 191 -11.22 -12.28 1.74
N LEU A 192 -11.37 -11.59 2.86
CA LEU A 192 -10.25 -10.93 3.54
C LEU A 192 -9.21 -11.92 4.12
N ARG A 193 -9.59 -13.17 4.40
CA ARG A 193 -8.67 -14.22 4.88
C ARG A 193 -8.00 -15.01 3.77
N GLU A 194 -8.43 -14.83 2.52
CA GLU A 194 -7.78 -15.47 1.39
C GLU A 194 -6.30 -15.11 1.34
N ARG A 195 -5.48 -16.12 1.03
CA ARG A 195 -4.07 -15.94 0.73
C ARG A 195 -3.91 -15.05 -0.49
N LEU A 196 -2.86 -14.26 -0.57
CA LEU A 196 -2.47 -13.64 -1.84
C LEU A 196 -1.99 -14.70 -2.83
N VAL A 197 -2.61 -14.75 -4.02
CA VAL A 197 -2.35 -15.77 -5.04
C VAL A 197 -1.51 -15.16 -6.14
N GLU A 198 -0.21 -15.46 -6.17
CA GLU A 198 0.74 -14.93 -7.14
C GLU A 198 0.42 -15.46 -8.55
N ARG A 199 0.39 -14.59 -9.56
CA ARG A 199 0.07 -14.96 -10.95
C ARG A 199 1.07 -15.94 -11.56
N LYS A 200 2.32 -15.91 -11.10
CA LYS A 200 3.41 -16.78 -11.58
C LYS A 200 3.38 -18.19 -10.99
N ASP A 201 2.59 -18.43 -9.94
CA ASP A 201 2.52 -19.74 -9.30
C ASP A 201 1.78 -20.73 -10.20
N ASN A 202 2.37 -21.91 -10.40
CA ASN A 202 1.67 -23.01 -11.07
C ASN A 202 0.63 -23.67 -10.14
N VAL A 203 -0.25 -24.49 -10.72
CA VAL A 203 -1.38 -25.11 -9.99
C VAL A 203 -0.92 -25.95 -8.79
N ALA A 204 0.15 -26.73 -8.94
CA ALA A 204 0.65 -27.59 -7.86
C ALA A 204 1.23 -26.79 -6.69
N VAL A 205 2.00 -25.74 -6.99
CA VAL A 205 2.56 -24.83 -5.98
C VAL A 205 1.41 -24.09 -5.27
N ASN A 206 0.42 -23.60 -6.01
CA ASN A 206 -0.74 -22.93 -5.43
C ASN A 206 -1.50 -23.85 -4.47
N PHE A 207 -1.76 -25.10 -4.86
CA PHE A 207 -2.43 -26.07 -3.99
C PHE A 207 -1.68 -26.30 -2.67
N LEU A 208 -0.36 -26.48 -2.72
CA LEU A 208 0.47 -26.64 -1.51
C LEU A 208 0.45 -25.39 -0.63
N LYS A 209 0.57 -24.20 -1.23
CA LYS A 209 0.48 -22.92 -0.52
C LYS A 209 -0.89 -22.72 0.13
N ASP A 210 -1.97 -23.14 -0.52
CA ASP A 210 -3.33 -23.04 0.02
C ASP A 210 -3.53 -23.97 1.22
N LEU A 211 -3.08 -25.22 1.14
CA LEU A 211 -3.14 -26.16 2.26
C LEU A 211 -2.34 -25.65 3.46
N HIS A 212 -1.13 -25.14 3.22
CA HIS A 212 -0.30 -24.53 4.25
C HIS A 212 -0.99 -23.30 4.87
N HIS A 213 -1.54 -22.41 4.04
CA HIS A 213 -2.22 -21.20 4.50
C HIS A 213 -3.45 -21.51 5.35
N ILE A 214 -4.28 -22.46 4.94
CA ILE A 214 -5.46 -22.88 5.70
C ILE A 214 -5.03 -23.42 7.07
N SER A 215 -4.04 -24.32 7.08
CA SER A 215 -3.59 -25.04 8.28
C SER A 215 -2.88 -24.13 9.28
N PHE A 216 -1.98 -23.25 8.81
CA PHE A 216 -1.10 -22.45 9.68
C PHE A 216 -1.54 -20.98 9.85
N ARG A 217 -2.51 -20.50 9.08
CA ARG A 217 -3.05 -19.13 9.22
C ARG A 217 -4.55 -19.11 9.42
N THR A 218 -5.34 -19.57 8.46
CA THR A 218 -6.80 -19.39 8.50
C THR A 218 -7.43 -20.04 9.72
N VAL A 219 -7.18 -21.33 9.96
CA VAL A 219 -7.76 -22.06 11.11
C VAL A 219 -7.26 -21.49 12.44
N PRO A 220 -5.95 -21.31 12.70
CA PRO A 220 -5.47 -20.69 13.94
C PRO A 220 -6.04 -19.30 14.20
N PHE A 221 -6.16 -18.45 13.18
CA PHE A 221 -6.69 -17.09 13.33
C PHE A 221 -8.20 -17.05 13.54
N LEU A 222 -8.95 -18.02 13.01
CA LEU A 222 -10.37 -18.19 13.35
C LEU A 222 -10.53 -18.64 14.81
N LEU A 223 -9.78 -19.65 15.25
CA LEU A 223 -9.82 -20.16 16.62
C LEU A 223 -9.42 -19.11 17.65
N THR A 224 -8.41 -18.30 17.33
CA THR A 224 -7.94 -17.19 18.19
C THR A 224 -8.69 -15.88 17.95
N ARG A 225 -9.79 -15.90 17.18
CA ARG A 225 -10.68 -14.76 16.89
C ARG A 225 -9.95 -13.51 16.41
N ARG A 226 -8.87 -13.66 15.65
CA ARG A 226 -8.16 -12.53 15.03
C ARG A 226 -9.02 -11.94 13.91
N PRO A 227 -9.15 -10.61 13.82
CA PRO A 227 -9.94 -9.99 12.76
C PRO A 227 -9.33 -10.29 11.39
N ALA A 228 -10.17 -10.38 10.36
CA ALA A 228 -9.70 -10.61 8.99
C ALA A 228 -9.01 -9.37 8.41
N LEU A 229 -9.48 -8.18 8.79
CA LEU A 229 -8.82 -6.89 8.56
C LEU A 229 -7.98 -6.54 9.81
N PRO A 230 -6.65 -6.60 9.75
CA PRO A 230 -5.81 -6.42 10.93
C PRO A 230 -5.49 -4.96 11.18
N THR A 231 -6.48 -4.19 11.62
CA THR A 231 -6.33 -2.76 11.90
C THR A 231 -5.54 -2.53 13.21
N PRO A 232 -4.46 -1.72 13.21
CA PRO A 232 -3.73 -1.40 14.43
C PRO A 232 -4.57 -0.55 15.37
N LYS A 233 -4.36 -0.72 16.67
CA LYS A 233 -4.96 0.17 17.68
C LYS A 233 -4.35 1.56 17.52
N ALA A 234 -5.18 2.59 17.70
CA ALA A 234 -4.78 3.99 17.70
C ALA A 234 -3.63 4.22 18.69
#